data_AF-A0A6I6L407-F1
#
_entry.id   AF-A0A6I6L407-F1
#
_cell.length_a   1.000
_cell.length_b   1.000
_cell.length_c   1.000
_cell.angle_alpha   90.00
_cell.angle_beta   90.00
_cell.angle_gamma   90.00
#
_symmetry.space_group_name_H-M   'P 1'
#
loop_
_entity.id
_entity.type
_entity.pdbx_description
1 polymer ?
#
loop_
_entity_poly.entity_id
_entity_poly.type
_entity_poly.pdbx_seq_one_letter_code
_entity_poly.pdbx_strand_id
1 'polypeptide(L)'
;MSNTELMSPAYLTRDMAEAAVEAVVEAILDPAADSKLANAANFVRPKRNQCHVVVVVPGTSGSIDHDGGPDWMEKRATKPLVLFDKSFFGGRDTLDATFGPFARMKAHQLWYDRNDDRTGILPHMLFDGDTVYWGGVKRYGIVVTCSGLQPYIDKMISGMVADMLITMAHEAWMTSPETTEHKHFVGG
;
A
#
# COMPACT_ATOMS: atom_id res chain seq x y z
N MET A 1 12.74 -22.13 -11.94
CA MET A 1 12.01 -20.97 -12.47
C MET A 1 12.90 -19.76 -12.24
N SER A 2 13.35 -19.07 -13.28
CA SER A 2 14.12 -17.83 -13.08
C SER A 2 13.23 -16.84 -12.33
N ASN A 3 13.71 -16.34 -11.21
CA ASN A 3 13.01 -15.33 -10.43
C ASN A 3 13.12 -14.01 -11.20
N THR A 4 12.21 -13.77 -12.15
CA THR A 4 12.22 -12.53 -12.92
C THR A 4 11.90 -11.39 -11.96
N GLU A 5 12.86 -10.50 -11.76
CA GLU A 5 12.74 -9.35 -10.88
C GLU A 5 11.63 -8.43 -11.39
N LEU A 6 10.67 -8.08 -10.53
CA LEU A 6 9.58 -7.17 -10.86
C LEU A 6 10.02 -5.74 -10.60
N MET A 7 9.80 -4.88 -11.60
CA MET A 7 10.01 -3.43 -11.50
C MET A 7 8.74 -2.75 -11.01
N SER A 8 8.89 -1.75 -10.13
CA SER A 8 7.80 -0.90 -9.68
C SER A 8 7.41 0.13 -10.75
N PRO A 9 6.25 0.81 -10.61
CA PRO A 9 5.94 1.96 -11.44
C PRO A 9 7.01 3.04 -11.27
N ALA A 10 7.38 3.74 -12.36
CA ALA A 10 8.53 4.65 -12.38
C ALA A 10 8.50 5.78 -11.34
N TYR A 11 7.31 6.21 -10.93
CA TYR A 11 7.11 7.28 -9.94
C TYR A 11 6.63 6.76 -8.59
N LEU A 12 6.84 5.47 -8.30
CA LEU A 12 6.58 4.86 -7.00
C LEU A 12 7.78 4.02 -6.58
N THR A 13 8.52 4.53 -5.61
CA THR A 13 9.71 3.87 -5.06
C THR A 13 9.46 3.33 -3.66
N ARG A 14 10.37 2.45 -3.20
CA ARG A 14 10.40 1.99 -1.81
C ARG A 14 10.55 3.16 -0.83
N ASP A 15 11.41 4.12 -1.15
CA ASP A 15 11.69 5.27 -0.26
C ASP A 15 10.46 6.19 -0.14
N MET A 16 9.71 6.39 -1.22
CA MET A 16 8.42 7.11 -1.17
C MET A 16 7.41 6.36 -0.30
N ALA A 17 7.33 5.04 -0.42
CA ALA A 17 6.47 4.21 0.42
C ALA A 17 6.86 4.32 1.90
N GLU A 18 8.15 4.26 2.22
CA GLU A 18 8.66 4.43 3.59
C GLU A 18 8.33 5.81 4.14
N ALA A 19 8.66 6.89 3.41
CA ALA A 19 8.39 8.25 3.83
C ALA A 19 6.89 8.53 4.04
N ALA A 20 6.03 8.05 3.14
CA ALA A 20 4.58 8.22 3.27
C ALA A 20 4.01 7.46 4.48
N VAL A 21 4.47 6.24 4.70
CA VAL A 21 4.02 5.44 5.85
C VAL A 21 4.49 6.06 7.15
N GLU A 22 5.77 6.42 7.28
CA GLU A 22 6.33 7.05 8.48
C GLU A 22 5.59 8.35 8.82
N ALA A 23 5.44 9.26 7.86
CA ALA A 23 4.76 10.54 8.08
C ALA A 23 3.32 10.37 8.60
N VAL A 24 2.55 9.42 8.03
CA VAL A 24 1.17 9.17 8.46
C VAL A 24 1.14 8.46 9.82
N VAL A 25 1.98 7.44 10.01
CA VAL A 25 1.98 6.63 11.23
C VAL A 25 2.44 7.47 12.43
N GLU A 26 3.47 8.28 12.28
CA GLU A 26 3.92 9.21 13.33
C GLU A 26 2.84 10.25 13.64
N ALA A 27 2.22 10.88 12.64
CA ALA A 27 1.18 11.87 12.85
C ALA A 27 -0.05 11.34 13.61
N ILE A 28 -0.31 10.03 13.55
CA ILE A 28 -1.49 9.38 14.17
C ILE A 28 -1.15 8.67 15.48
N LEU A 29 0.02 8.04 15.59
CA LEU A 29 0.36 7.15 16.70
C LEU A 29 1.45 7.67 17.62
N ASP A 30 2.23 8.69 17.24
CA ASP A 30 3.26 9.24 18.13
C ASP A 30 2.61 10.05 19.26
N PRO A 31 2.70 9.60 20.53
CA PRO A 31 2.16 10.34 21.66
C PRO A 31 2.89 11.67 21.92
N ALA A 32 4.09 11.87 21.37
CA ALA A 32 4.85 13.11 21.46
C ALA A 32 4.54 14.10 20.32
N ALA A 33 3.74 13.71 19.32
CA ALA A 33 3.36 14.60 18.23
C ALA A 33 2.46 15.73 18.76
N ASP A 34 3.03 16.93 18.90
CA ASP A 34 2.32 18.16 19.25
C ASP A 34 1.52 18.66 18.05
N SER A 35 0.39 18.02 17.77
CA SER A 35 -0.43 18.33 16.60
C SER A 35 -1.89 18.60 16.98
N LYS A 36 -2.53 19.53 16.25
CA LYS A 36 -4.00 19.69 16.29
C LYS A 36 -4.73 18.38 15.92
N LEU A 37 -4.04 17.46 15.25
CA LEU A 37 -4.49 16.09 15.01
C LEU A 37 -4.61 15.29 16.30
N ALA A 38 -3.74 15.48 17.30
CA ALA A 38 -3.87 14.84 18.62
C ALA A 38 -5.16 15.28 19.36
N ASN A 39 -5.57 16.54 19.17
CA ASN A 39 -6.85 17.03 19.68
C ASN A 39 -8.06 16.42 18.94
N ALA A 40 -7.97 16.23 17.62
CA ALA A 40 -8.97 15.49 16.85
C ALA A 40 -8.94 13.98 17.17
N ALA A 41 -7.78 13.43 17.52
CA ALA A 41 -7.58 12.05 17.96
C ALA A 41 -8.24 11.77 19.31
N ASN A 42 -8.68 12.79 20.06
CA ASN A 42 -9.63 12.56 21.16
C ASN A 42 -10.93 11.90 20.70
N PHE A 43 -11.35 12.11 19.45
CA PHE A 43 -12.49 11.42 18.83
C PHE A 43 -12.11 10.07 18.22
N VAL A 44 -10.82 9.81 17.99
CA VAL A 44 -10.29 8.62 17.34
C VAL A 44 -9.06 8.13 18.10
N ARG A 45 -9.26 7.68 19.35
CA ARG A 45 -8.17 7.15 20.19
C ARG A 45 -7.91 5.68 19.84
N PRO A 46 -6.71 5.34 19.35
CA PRO A 46 -6.32 3.95 19.21
C PRO A 46 -6.33 3.23 20.55
N LYS A 47 -6.84 2.00 20.61
CA LYS A 47 -6.76 1.16 21.83
C LYS A 47 -5.34 0.65 22.09
N ARG A 48 -4.50 0.70 21.06
CA ARG A 48 -3.09 0.29 21.03
C ARG A 48 -2.35 1.28 20.16
N ASN A 49 -1.08 1.51 20.44
CA ASN A 49 -0.23 2.42 19.67
C ASN A 49 0.72 1.67 18.73
N GLN A 50 0.37 0.45 18.30
CA GLN A 50 1.24 -0.43 17.53
C GLN A 50 0.50 -0.93 16.28
N CYS A 51 1.19 -0.98 15.15
CA CYS A 51 0.62 -1.47 13.90
C CYS A 51 1.68 -2.05 12.95
N HIS A 52 1.21 -2.78 11.95
CA HIS A 52 2.00 -3.26 10.83
C HIS A 52 1.38 -2.77 9.53
N VAL A 53 2.20 -2.22 8.64
CA VAL A 53 1.76 -1.62 7.38
C VAL A 53 2.42 -2.32 6.20
N VAL A 54 1.61 -2.65 5.19
CA VAL A 54 2.05 -3.23 3.91
C VAL A 54 1.58 -2.34 2.77
N VAL A 55 2.47 -2.04 1.82
CA VAL A 55 2.17 -1.34 0.56
C VAL A 55 2.50 -2.26 -0.60
N VAL A 56 1.51 -2.51 -1.45
CA VAL A 56 1.62 -3.33 -2.66
C VAL A 56 1.24 -2.48 -3.87
N VAL A 57 2.04 -2.54 -4.91
CA VAL A 57 1.84 -1.83 -6.18
C VAL A 57 1.90 -2.80 -7.35
N PRO A 58 1.52 -2.37 -8.56
CA PRO A 58 1.70 -3.17 -9.76
C PRO A 58 3.17 -3.29 -10.13
N GLY A 59 3.68 -4.52 -10.15
CA GLY A 59 5.00 -4.88 -10.65
C GLY A 59 4.94 -5.45 -12.07
N THR A 60 5.91 -5.13 -12.90
CA THR A 60 6.07 -5.67 -14.26
C THR A 60 7.47 -6.26 -14.46
N SER A 61 7.59 -7.28 -15.31
CA SER A 61 8.82 -8.06 -15.50
C SER A 61 9.72 -7.61 -16.66
N GLY A 62 9.47 -6.48 -17.32
CA GLY A 62 10.31 -6.01 -18.43
C GLY A 62 9.63 -5.07 -19.41
N SER A 63 10.39 -4.61 -20.40
CA SER A 63 9.98 -3.58 -21.37
C SER A 63 8.69 -3.97 -22.11
N ILE A 64 7.80 -2.99 -22.20
CA ILE A 64 6.56 -3.12 -22.95
C ILE A 64 6.91 -3.16 -24.43
N ASP A 65 6.86 -4.33 -25.06
CA ASP A 65 6.90 -4.41 -26.51
C ASP A 65 5.64 -3.70 -27.07
N HIS A 66 5.87 -2.69 -27.92
CA HIS A 66 4.81 -1.88 -28.54
C HIS A 66 4.13 -2.58 -29.72
N ASP A 67 4.55 -3.79 -30.06
CA ASP A 67 4.16 -4.53 -31.26
C ASP A 67 2.75 -5.14 -31.20
N GLY A 68 2.10 -5.13 -30.03
CA GLY A 68 0.67 -5.48 -29.91
C GLY A 68 0.37 -6.92 -30.33
N GLY A 69 1.34 -7.82 -30.17
CA GLY A 69 1.20 -9.24 -30.50
C GLY A 69 0.02 -9.91 -29.79
N PRO A 70 -0.39 -11.12 -30.22
CA PRO A 70 -1.60 -11.78 -29.73
C PRO A 70 -1.63 -12.03 -28.20
N ASP A 71 -0.48 -11.96 -27.52
CA ASP A 71 -0.28 -12.13 -26.09
C ASP A 71 -0.08 -10.80 -25.33
N TRP A 72 -0.37 -9.65 -25.96
CA TRP A 72 -0.08 -8.32 -25.41
C TRP A 72 -0.71 -8.06 -24.03
N MET A 73 -1.87 -8.66 -23.73
CA MET A 73 -2.51 -8.54 -22.41
C MET A 73 -1.74 -9.31 -21.32
N GLU A 74 -1.27 -10.52 -21.61
CA GLU A 74 -0.51 -11.33 -20.65
C GLU A 74 0.86 -10.73 -20.37
N LYS A 75 1.53 -10.20 -21.41
CA LYS A 75 2.80 -9.47 -21.28
C LYS A 75 2.66 -8.17 -20.47
N ARG A 76 1.47 -7.57 -20.45
CA ARG A 76 1.16 -6.36 -19.67
C ARG A 76 0.49 -6.64 -18.33
N ALA A 77 0.24 -7.91 -18.00
CA ALA A 77 -0.38 -8.27 -16.74
C ALA A 77 0.57 -7.93 -15.60
N THR A 78 0.11 -7.08 -14.69
CA THR A 78 0.88 -6.70 -13.51
C THR A 78 0.76 -7.77 -12.44
N LYS A 79 1.84 -7.97 -11.69
CA LYS A 79 1.89 -8.84 -10.52
C LYS A 79 1.99 -7.99 -9.25
N PRO A 80 1.52 -8.47 -8.09
CA PRO A 80 1.68 -7.72 -6.85
C PRO A 80 3.17 -7.58 -6.51
N LEU A 81 3.63 -6.35 -6.32
CA LEU A 81 4.98 -6.04 -5.84
C LEU A 81 4.88 -5.33 -4.49
N VAL A 82 5.49 -5.92 -3.46
CA VAL A 82 5.55 -5.32 -2.12
C VAL A 82 6.65 -4.25 -2.08
N LEU A 83 6.26 -2.98 -2.01
CA LEU A 83 7.21 -1.88 -1.84
C LEU A 83 7.64 -1.70 -0.39
N PHE A 84 6.70 -1.90 0.54
CA PHE A 84 6.89 -1.65 1.96
C PHE A 84 6.16 -2.68 2.80
N ASP A 85 6.80 -3.12 3.88
CA ASP A 85 6.29 -4.14 4.80
C ASP A 85 7.06 -4.05 6.13
N LYS A 86 6.51 -3.33 7.12
CA LYS A 86 7.16 -3.11 8.41
C LYS A 86 6.15 -2.88 9.55
N SER A 87 6.58 -3.27 10.76
CA SER A 87 5.90 -2.97 12.04
C SER A 87 6.40 -1.67 12.66
N PHE A 88 5.51 -0.96 13.35
CA PHE A 88 5.75 0.31 14.04
C PHE A 88 5.36 0.24 15.53
N PHE A 89 6.10 1.00 16.34
CA PHE A 89 5.84 1.26 17.77
C PHE A 89 5.63 0.00 18.62
N GLY A 90 6.75 -0.62 19.01
CA GLY A 90 6.84 -1.81 19.87
C GLY A 90 8.06 -2.66 19.51
N GLY A 91 8.22 -3.83 20.12
CA GLY A 91 9.27 -4.77 19.71
C GLY A 91 9.01 -5.25 18.28
N ARG A 92 9.90 -4.92 17.33
CA ARG A 92 9.69 -5.18 15.89
C ARG A 92 9.31 -6.64 15.63
N ASP A 93 10.04 -7.57 16.23
CA ASP A 93 9.86 -9.01 16.01
C ASP A 93 8.53 -9.54 16.58
N THR A 94 8.10 -9.03 17.74
CA THR A 94 6.84 -9.48 18.37
C THR A 94 5.62 -8.92 17.65
N LEU A 95 5.71 -7.70 17.12
CA LEU A 95 4.65 -7.08 16.34
C LEU A 95 4.50 -7.70 14.96
N ASP A 96 5.61 -7.98 14.28
CA ASP A 96 5.58 -8.64 12.98
C ASP A 96 4.89 -10.02 13.08
N ALA A 97 5.24 -10.80 14.11
CA ALA A 97 4.61 -12.09 14.37
C ALA A 97 3.10 -11.98 14.68
N THR A 98 2.65 -10.87 15.27
CA THR A 98 1.26 -10.69 15.70
C THR A 98 0.37 -10.11 14.59
N PHE A 99 0.82 -9.06 13.92
CA PHE A 99 -0.01 -8.27 12.99
C PHE A 99 0.43 -8.37 11.53
N GLY A 100 1.68 -8.73 11.27
CA GLY A 100 2.23 -8.88 9.92
C GLY A 100 1.43 -9.86 9.06
N PRO A 101 1.12 -11.09 9.54
CA PRO A 101 0.29 -12.04 8.78
C PRO A 101 -1.07 -11.47 8.39
N PHE A 102 -1.74 -10.75 9.30
CA PHE A 102 -3.05 -10.16 9.01
C PHE A 102 -2.96 -9.01 8.01
N ALA A 103 -1.94 -8.14 8.10
CA ALA A 103 -1.75 -7.07 7.13
C ALA A 103 -1.46 -7.64 5.73
N ARG A 104 -0.53 -8.59 5.61
CA ARG A 104 -0.22 -9.27 4.34
C ARG A 104 -1.44 -9.98 3.75
N MET A 105 -2.28 -10.62 4.57
CA MET A 105 -3.50 -11.28 4.09
C MET A 105 -4.56 -10.27 3.61
N LYS A 106 -4.76 -9.16 4.34
CA LYS A 106 -5.60 -8.06 3.86
C LYS A 106 -5.12 -7.55 2.51
N ALA A 107 -3.81 -7.39 2.33
CA ALA A 107 -3.22 -6.88 1.10
C ALA A 107 -3.45 -7.85 -0.06
N HIS A 108 -3.29 -9.15 0.18
CA HIS A 108 -3.57 -10.20 -0.79
C HIS A 108 -5.04 -10.19 -1.23
N GLN A 109 -5.99 -10.13 -0.28
CA GLN A 109 -7.42 -10.10 -0.60
C GLN A 109 -7.81 -8.84 -1.39
N LEU A 110 -7.27 -7.67 -1.03
CA LEU A 110 -7.49 -6.42 -1.76
C LEU A 110 -6.89 -6.47 -3.16
N TRP A 111 -5.68 -7.01 -3.31
CA TRP A 111 -5.02 -7.10 -4.62
C TRP A 111 -5.87 -7.85 -5.64
N TYR A 112 -6.44 -8.98 -5.23
CA TYR A 112 -7.28 -9.83 -6.08
C TYR A 112 -8.77 -9.47 -6.05
N ASP A 113 -9.14 -8.29 -5.56
CA ASP A 113 -10.54 -7.81 -5.49
C ASP A 113 -11.49 -8.78 -4.76
N ARG A 114 -10.94 -9.55 -3.81
CA ARG A 114 -11.69 -10.42 -2.88
C ARG A 114 -12.19 -9.66 -1.66
N ASN A 115 -11.69 -8.44 -1.51
CA ASN A 115 -12.18 -7.39 -0.64
C ASN A 115 -12.06 -6.07 -1.40
N ASP A 116 -12.95 -5.13 -1.17
CA ASP A 116 -13.04 -3.85 -1.90
C ASP A 116 -13.18 -2.69 -0.94
N ASP A 117 -12.35 -2.69 0.09
CA ASP A 117 -12.29 -1.68 1.16
C ASP A 117 -13.57 -1.62 2.00
N ARG A 118 -14.50 -2.57 1.84
CA ARG A 118 -15.74 -2.63 2.62
C ARG A 118 -15.46 -2.99 4.09
N THR A 119 -16.50 -2.83 4.91
CA THR A 119 -16.48 -3.18 6.34
C THR A 119 -16.95 -4.61 6.63
N GLY A 120 -17.25 -5.39 5.58
CA GLY A 120 -17.76 -6.76 5.68
C GLY A 120 -17.04 -7.72 4.74
N ILE A 121 -17.18 -9.01 5.03
CA ILE A 121 -16.61 -10.09 4.21
C ILE A 121 -17.49 -10.40 2.99
N LEU A 122 -16.90 -10.97 1.96
CA LEU A 122 -17.60 -11.56 0.81
C LEU A 122 -17.47 -13.09 0.90
N PRO A 123 -18.45 -13.82 1.47
CA PRO A 123 -18.29 -15.25 1.78
C PRO A 123 -17.97 -16.12 0.56
N HIS A 124 -18.46 -15.75 -0.63
CA HIS A 124 -18.21 -16.48 -1.88
C HIS A 124 -16.81 -16.23 -2.48
N MET A 125 -16.01 -15.35 -1.87
CA MET A 125 -14.65 -15.02 -2.28
C MET A 125 -13.60 -15.48 -1.26
N LEU A 126 -14.00 -16.18 -0.20
CA LEU A 126 -13.10 -16.68 0.85
C LEU A 126 -12.40 -17.98 0.45
N PHE A 127 -11.11 -18.05 0.73
CA PHE A 127 -10.28 -19.24 0.63
C PHE A 127 -9.74 -19.63 2.02
N ASP A 128 -9.28 -20.86 2.16
CA ASP A 128 -8.65 -21.32 3.39
C ASP A 128 -7.44 -20.45 3.74
N GLY A 129 -7.41 -19.96 4.99
CA GLY A 129 -6.37 -19.07 5.49
C GLY A 129 -6.63 -17.58 5.28
N ASP A 130 -7.69 -17.17 4.57
CA ASP A 130 -8.06 -15.77 4.43
C ASP A 130 -8.41 -15.13 5.78
N THR A 131 -8.18 -13.82 5.90
CA THR A 131 -8.59 -13.06 7.08
C THR A 131 -9.99 -12.50 6.92
N VAL A 132 -10.75 -12.46 8.02
CA VAL A 132 -12.05 -11.79 8.11
C VAL A 132 -11.92 -10.33 8.55
N TYR A 133 -10.71 -9.90 8.91
CA TYR A 133 -10.45 -8.52 9.32
C TYR A 133 -10.33 -7.60 8.10
N TRP A 134 -11.05 -6.48 8.14
CA TRP A 134 -10.90 -5.37 7.20
C TRP A 134 -9.93 -4.32 7.75
N GLY A 135 -9.70 -3.24 6.99
CA GLY A 135 -8.81 -2.15 7.41
C GLY A 135 -7.73 -1.76 6.41
N GLY A 136 -7.87 -2.13 5.14
CA GLY A 136 -6.99 -1.68 4.06
C GLY A 136 -7.76 -0.90 2.99
N VAL A 137 -7.00 -0.38 2.02
CA VAL A 137 -7.54 0.27 0.83
C VAL A 137 -6.88 -0.24 -0.47
N LYS A 138 -7.61 -0.25 -1.59
CA LYS A 138 -7.07 -0.35 -2.95
C LYS A 138 -7.47 0.87 -3.77
N ARG A 139 -6.51 1.75 -4.05
CA ARG A 139 -6.74 3.00 -4.80
C ARG A 139 -5.88 3.01 -6.06
N TYR A 140 -6.54 2.99 -7.23
CA TYR A 140 -5.88 3.08 -8.53
C TYR A 140 -4.69 2.12 -8.71
N GLY A 141 -4.80 0.90 -8.18
CA GLY A 141 -3.75 -0.12 -8.24
C GLY A 141 -2.75 -0.11 -7.08
N ILE A 142 -2.83 0.86 -6.16
CA ILE A 142 -2.04 0.88 -4.92
C ILE A 142 -2.87 0.25 -3.81
N VAL A 143 -2.39 -0.86 -3.27
CA VAL A 143 -2.97 -1.50 -2.09
C VAL A 143 -2.15 -1.08 -0.87
N VAL A 144 -2.83 -0.55 0.14
CA VAL A 144 -2.23 -0.27 1.45
C VAL A 144 -3.06 -0.94 2.52
N THR A 145 -2.40 -1.63 3.45
CA THR A 145 -3.08 -2.25 4.58
C THR A 145 -2.37 -1.95 5.87
N CYS A 146 -3.15 -1.62 6.89
CA CYS A 146 -2.71 -1.49 8.26
C CYS A 146 -3.37 -2.59 9.11
N SER A 147 -2.67 -3.07 10.12
CA SER A 147 -3.17 -4.03 11.10
C SER A 147 -2.57 -3.78 12.47
N GLY A 148 -3.40 -3.78 13.51
CA GLY A 148 -2.96 -3.61 14.91
C GLY A 148 -3.87 -2.71 15.73
N LEU A 149 -4.68 -1.89 15.05
CA LEU A 149 -5.59 -0.92 15.65
C LEU A 149 -7.04 -1.37 15.47
N GLN A 150 -7.98 -0.46 15.71
CA GLN A 150 -9.36 -0.67 15.33
C GLN A 150 -9.49 -0.62 13.79
N PRO A 151 -10.30 -1.49 13.15
CA PRO A 151 -10.34 -1.60 11.68
C PRO A 151 -10.64 -0.30 10.91
N TYR A 152 -11.43 0.61 11.50
CA TYR A 152 -11.68 1.93 10.89
C TYR A 152 -10.47 2.86 10.96
N ILE A 153 -9.60 2.72 11.99
CA ILE A 153 -8.32 3.43 12.09
C ILE A 153 -7.31 2.80 11.14
N ASP A 154 -7.24 1.46 11.09
CA ASP A 154 -6.43 0.74 10.10
C ASP A 154 -6.75 1.25 8.68
N LYS A 155 -8.05 1.33 8.33
CA LYS A 155 -8.52 1.83 7.04
C LYS A 155 -8.17 3.30 6.82
N MET A 156 -8.32 4.15 7.84
CA MET A 156 -7.99 5.57 7.76
C MET A 156 -6.50 5.78 7.45
N ILE A 157 -5.61 5.12 8.19
CA ILE A 157 -4.16 5.16 7.95
C ILE A 157 -3.86 4.67 6.53
N SER A 158 -4.43 3.52 6.14
CA SER A 158 -4.24 2.96 4.80
C SER A 158 -4.68 3.93 3.70
N GLY A 159 -5.82 4.60 3.89
CA GLY A 159 -6.33 5.63 2.99
C GLY A 159 -5.39 6.84 2.87
N MET A 160 -4.93 7.38 4.00
CA MET A 160 -4.00 8.51 4.04
C MET A 160 -2.69 8.19 3.34
N VAL A 161 -2.11 7.02 3.59
CA VAL A 161 -0.88 6.57 2.93
C VAL A 161 -1.08 6.41 1.42
N ALA A 162 -2.18 5.77 1.00
CA ALA A 162 -2.47 5.59 -0.43
C ALA A 162 -2.61 6.94 -1.15
N ASP A 163 -3.37 7.89 -0.57
CA ASP A 163 -3.56 9.22 -1.15
C ASP A 163 -2.26 10.06 -1.14
N MET A 164 -1.42 9.90 -0.12
CA MET A 164 -0.09 10.52 -0.06
C MET A 164 0.84 9.98 -1.14
N LEU A 165 0.84 8.67 -1.38
CA LEU A 165 1.63 8.05 -2.46
C LEU A 165 1.18 8.51 -3.84
N ILE A 166 -0.13 8.60 -4.07
CA ILE A 166 -0.69 9.16 -5.31
C ILE A 166 -0.18 10.60 -5.50
N THR A 167 -0.23 11.40 -4.44
CA THR A 167 0.23 12.80 -4.48
C THR A 167 1.72 12.89 -4.79
N MET A 168 2.56 12.12 -4.11
CA MET A 168 4.00 12.10 -4.32
C MET A 168 4.38 11.60 -5.72
N ALA A 169 3.66 10.60 -6.25
CA ALA A 169 3.87 10.09 -7.61
C ALA A 169 3.51 11.15 -8.66
N HIS A 170 2.42 11.89 -8.47
CA HIS A 170 2.06 13.00 -9.34
C HIS A 170 3.11 14.12 -9.29
N GLU A 171 3.59 14.48 -8.11
CA GLU A 171 4.64 15.49 -7.97
C GLU A 171 5.93 15.05 -8.68
N ALA A 172 6.36 13.81 -8.50
CA ALA A 172 7.53 13.25 -9.16
C ALA A 172 7.38 13.24 -10.70
N TRP A 173 6.19 12.94 -11.21
CA TRP A 173 5.87 13.03 -12.64
C TRP A 173 5.94 14.48 -13.13
N MET A 174 5.26 15.41 -12.45
CA MET A 174 5.16 16.81 -12.85
C MET A 174 6.50 17.56 -12.81
N THR A 175 7.46 17.07 -12.03
CA THR A 175 8.82 17.61 -11.92
C THR A 175 9.84 16.82 -12.75
N SER A 176 9.41 15.77 -13.45
CA SER A 176 10.29 14.97 -14.30
C SER A 176 10.69 15.71 -15.60
N PRO A 177 11.84 15.38 -16.19
CA PRO A 177 12.21 15.88 -17.52
C PRO A 177 11.21 15.47 -18.62
N GLU A 178 10.51 14.35 -18.44
CA GLU A 178 9.59 13.80 -19.45
C GLU A 178 8.33 14.66 -19.63
N THR A 179 7.83 15.26 -18.55
CA THR A 179 6.68 16.19 -18.60
C THR A 179 7.05 17.55 -19.13
N THR A 180 8.25 18.06 -18.81
CA THR A 180 8.70 19.38 -19.28
C THR A 180 9.01 19.41 -20.77
N GLU A 181 9.25 18.25 -21.40
CA GLU A 181 9.54 18.13 -22.84
C GLU A 181 8.37 17.67 -23.73
N HIS A 182 7.14 17.49 -23.19
CA HIS A 182 5.95 17.01 -23.93
C HIS A 182 6.20 15.74 -24.78
N LYS A 183 6.96 14.77 -24.27
CA LYS A 183 7.17 13.49 -24.95
C LYS A 183 6.30 12.39 -24.34
N HIS A 184 6.07 11.33 -25.12
CA HIS A 184 5.52 10.08 -24.61
C HIS A 184 6.35 9.60 -23.41
N PHE A 185 5.73 8.97 -22.41
CA PHE A 185 6.45 8.32 -21.31
C PHE A 185 7.45 7.31 -21.89
N VAL A 186 8.75 7.55 -21.71
CA VAL A 186 9.84 6.69 -22.19
C VAL A 186 10.51 6.17 -20.93
N GLY A 187 9.87 5.22 -20.26
CA GLY A 187 10.31 4.71 -18.95
C GLY A 187 11.83 4.47 -18.92
N GLY A 188 12.50 5.09 -17.95
CA GLY A 188 13.95 5.03 -17.75
C GLY A 188 14.44 3.69 -17.20
#